data_AF-A0A966J2S5-F1
#
_entry.id   AF-A0A966J2S5-F1
#
_cell.length_a   1.000
_cell.length_b   1.000
_cell.length_c   1.000
_cell.angle_alpha   90.00
_cell.angle_beta   90.00
_cell.angle_gamma   90.00
#
_symmetry.space_group_name_H-M   'P 1'
#
loop_
_entity.id
_entity.type
_entity.pdbx_description
1 polymer ?
#
loop_
_entity_poly.entity_id
_entity_poly.type
_entity_poly.pdbx_seq_one_letter_code
_entity_poly.pdbx_strand_id
1 'polypeptide(L)'
;TLKDNNFPKALTFKRKISEIKNNIYHHLGIYCYSVEALERFVNLQQSESEIKNRLEQLRALDNQQTINVALANSSPIGVDTEEDYIAIKKIMEYK
;
A
#
# COMPACT_ATOMS: atom_id res chain seq x y z
N THR A 1 6.10 -6.14 -13.98
CA THR A 1 6.49 -7.04 -12.87
C THR A 1 7.42 -6.32 -11.94
N LEU A 2 7.23 -6.50 -10.64
CA LEU A 2 8.13 -5.95 -9.63
C LEU A 2 9.46 -6.71 -9.65
N LYS A 3 10.57 -5.97 -9.61
CA LYS A 3 11.93 -6.49 -9.53
C LYS A 3 12.72 -5.56 -8.59
N ASP A 4 13.91 -5.99 -8.20
CA ASP A 4 14.80 -5.14 -7.41
C ASP A 4 15.15 -3.87 -8.20
N ASN A 5 15.13 -2.73 -7.50
CA ASN A 5 15.48 -1.40 -8.03
C ASN A 5 14.64 -0.93 -9.22
N ASN A 6 13.37 -1.33 -9.32
CA ASN A 6 12.43 -0.77 -10.29
C ASN A 6 11.16 -0.17 -9.64
N PHE A 7 10.50 0.73 -10.38
CA PHE A 7 9.31 1.45 -9.93
C PHE A 7 8.19 1.40 -10.98
N PRO A 8 7.69 0.22 -11.39
CA PRO A 8 6.61 0.12 -12.35
C PRO A 8 5.32 0.73 -11.81
N LYS A 9 4.43 1.12 -12.73
CA LYS A 9 3.09 1.61 -12.39
C LYS A 9 2.23 0.47 -11.83
N ALA A 10 1.51 0.75 -10.74
CA ALA A 10 0.45 -0.12 -10.26
C ALA A 10 -0.71 -0.13 -11.25
N LEU A 11 -1.23 -1.32 -11.56
CA LEU A 11 -2.40 -1.47 -12.42
C LEU A 11 -3.70 -1.22 -11.66
N THR A 12 -3.80 -1.76 -10.44
CA THR A 12 -4.97 -1.64 -9.58
C THR A 12 -4.64 -2.15 -8.17
N PHE A 13 -5.52 -1.89 -7.21
CA PHE A 13 -5.48 -2.44 -5.85
C PHE A 13 -6.78 -3.18 -5.56
N LYS A 14 -6.70 -4.30 -4.85
CA LYS A 14 -7.87 -5.12 -4.52
C LYS A 14 -7.80 -5.57 -3.07
N ARG A 15 -8.90 -5.43 -2.35
CA ARG A 15 -9.04 -5.91 -0.97
C ARG A 15 -9.23 -7.41 -0.88
N LYS A 16 -9.92 -8.00 -1.86
CA LYS A 16 -10.14 -9.45 -1.98
C LYS A 16 -9.75 -9.89 -3.38
N ILE A 17 -9.04 -11.01 -3.45
CA ILE A 17 -8.62 -11.65 -4.70
C ILE A 17 -9.35 -13.00 -4.77
N SER A 18 -10.07 -13.27 -5.87
CA SER A 18 -10.74 -14.55 -6.09
C SER A 18 -9.79 -15.62 -6.66
N GLU A 19 -8.80 -15.19 -7.44
CA GLU A 19 -7.80 -16.06 -8.07
C GLU A 19 -6.42 -15.42 -7.98
N ILE A 20 -5.44 -16.15 -7.45
CA ILE A 20 -4.05 -15.71 -7.44
C ILE A 20 -3.45 -15.98 -8.82
N LYS A 21 -3.18 -14.90 -9.55
CA LYS A 21 -2.45 -14.89 -10.82
C LYS A 21 -1.04 -14.34 -10.60
N ASN A 22 -0.20 -14.47 -11.63
CA ASN A 22 1.13 -13.87 -11.64
C ASN A 22 1.03 -12.34 -11.47
N ASN A 23 2.04 -11.74 -10.80
CA ASN A 23 2.15 -10.30 -10.52
C ASN A 23 1.11 -9.72 -9.55
N ILE A 24 0.59 -10.52 -8.62
CA ILE A 24 -0.18 -10.04 -7.47
C ILE A 24 0.74 -10.01 -6.25
N TYR A 25 0.74 -8.89 -5.54
CA TYR A 25 1.61 -8.65 -4.38
C TYR A 25 0.79 -8.09 -3.23
N HIS A 26 1.24 -8.34 -2.00
CA HIS A 26 0.69 -7.68 -0.82
C HIS A 26 1.15 -6.22 -0.80
N HIS A 27 0.19 -5.30 -0.72
CA HIS A 27 0.48 -3.87 -0.63
C HIS A 27 0.95 -3.52 0.79
N LEU A 28 2.09 -2.83 0.91
CA LEU A 28 2.53 -2.24 2.17
C LEU A 28 2.15 -0.76 2.16
N GLY A 29 1.45 -0.32 3.20
CA GLY A 29 0.94 1.07 3.35
C GLY A 29 2.01 2.11 3.64
N ILE A 30 3.13 2.08 2.93
CA ILE A 30 4.22 3.05 3.01
C ILE A 30 4.19 3.85 1.72
N TYR A 31 4.10 5.17 1.86
CA TYR A 31 3.92 6.06 0.72
C TYR A 31 4.99 7.15 0.68
N CYS A 32 5.33 7.57 -0.53
CA CYS A 32 6.16 8.73 -0.79
C CYS A 32 5.40 9.64 -1.77
N TYR A 33 5.14 10.88 -1.35
CA TYR A 33 4.42 11.87 -2.15
C TYR A 33 5.31 13.08 -2.41
N SER A 34 5.23 13.64 -3.61
CA SER A 34 5.58 15.05 -3.77
C SER A 34 4.49 15.91 -3.13
N VAL A 35 4.86 17.11 -2.66
CA VAL A 35 3.90 18.05 -2.08
C VAL A 35 2.72 18.31 -3.03
N GLU A 36 3.02 18.59 -4.30
CA GLU A 36 2.01 18.83 -5.33
C GLU A 36 1.09 17.64 -5.58
N ALA A 37 1.60 16.39 -5.52
CA ALA A 37 0.77 15.20 -5.67
C ALA A 37 -0.18 15.01 -4.48
N LEU A 38 0.32 15.26 -3.26
CA LEU A 38 -0.48 15.18 -2.04
C LEU A 38 -1.57 16.26 -2.01
N GLU A 39 -1.23 17.51 -2.36
CA GLU A 39 -2.17 18.63 -2.46
C GLU A 39 -3.30 18.32 -3.44
N ARG A 40 -3.00 17.76 -4.61
CA ARG A 40 -4.04 17.29 -5.52
C ARG A 40 -4.90 16.22 -4.88
N PHE A 41 -4.27 15.19 -4.31
CA PHE A 41 -4.97 14.02 -3.76
C PHE A 41 -5.98 14.40 -2.67
N VAL A 42 -5.60 15.27 -1.73
CA VAL A 42 -6.47 15.67 -0.60
C VAL A 42 -7.66 16.53 -1.04
N ASN A 43 -7.56 17.20 -2.19
CA ASN A 43 -8.65 18.00 -2.76
C ASN A 43 -9.62 17.20 -3.65
N LEU A 44 -9.31 15.92 -3.93
CA LEU A 44 -10.21 15.04 -4.67
C LEU A 44 -11.33 14.51 -3.75
N GLN A 45 -12.55 14.49 -4.29
CA GLN A 45 -13.65 13.76 -3.67
C GLN A 45 -13.35 12.26 -3.66
N GLN A 46 -13.90 11.56 -2.67
CA GLN A 46 -13.80 10.10 -2.63
C GLN A 46 -14.45 9.49 -3.87
N SER A 47 -13.75 8.55 -4.49
CA SER A 47 -14.31 7.86 -5.66
C SER A 47 -15.27 6.75 -5.21
N GLU A 48 -16.19 6.36 -6.10
CA GLU A 48 -17.10 5.24 -5.83
C GLU A 48 -16.33 3.95 -5.52
N SER A 49 -15.20 3.74 -6.22
CA SER A 49 -14.39 2.54 -6.06
C SER A 49 -13.63 2.54 -4.72
N GLU A 50 -13.15 3.69 -4.27
CA GLU A 50 -12.57 3.87 -2.93
C GLU A 50 -13.60 3.51 -1.86
N ILE A 51 -14.79 4.10 -1.91
CA ILE A 51 -15.84 3.89 -0.89
C ILE A 51 -16.22 2.41 -0.84
N LYS A 52 -16.45 1.81 -2.02
CA LYS A 52 -16.83 0.40 -2.15
C LYS A 52 -15.77 -0.55 -1.58
N ASN A 53 -14.48 -0.28 -1.81
CA ASN A 53 -13.40 -1.18 -1.42
C ASN A 53 -12.70 -0.80 -0.11
N ARG A 54 -12.97 0.39 0.42
CA ARG A 54 -12.25 1.02 1.53
C ARG A 54 -10.73 1.03 1.29
N LEU A 55 -10.34 1.61 0.16
CA LEU A 55 -8.95 1.70 -0.33
C LEU A 55 -8.70 3.09 -0.94
N GLU A 56 -8.06 3.98 -0.18
CA GLU A 56 -7.81 5.38 -0.55
C GLU A 56 -6.99 5.55 -1.84
N GLN A 57 -6.05 4.62 -2.11
CA GLN A 57 -5.19 4.69 -3.27
C GLN A 57 -5.96 4.50 -4.59
N LEU A 58 -7.19 3.98 -4.53
CA LEU A 58 -8.08 3.93 -5.70
C LEU A 58 -8.55 5.33 -6.11
N ARG A 59 -8.70 6.28 -5.18
CA ARG A 59 -9.05 7.68 -5.50
C ARG A 59 -8.02 8.30 -6.42
N ALA A 60 -6.75 8.08 -6.13
CA ALA A 60 -5.64 8.54 -6.96
C ALA A 60 -5.69 7.90 -8.36
N LEU A 61 -5.87 6.58 -8.45
CA LEU A 61 -5.97 5.89 -9.75
C LEU A 61 -7.17 6.34 -10.59
N ASP A 62 -8.35 6.48 -9.97
CA ASP A 62 -9.58 6.89 -10.65
C ASP A 62 -9.48 8.32 -11.20
N ASN A 63 -8.65 9.16 -10.57
CA ASN A 63 -8.33 10.52 -11.00
C ASN A 63 -7.02 10.59 -11.81
N GLN A 64 -6.63 9.49 -12.44
CA GLN A 64 -5.50 9.42 -13.39
C GLN A 64 -4.14 9.77 -12.78
N GLN A 65 -4.01 9.79 -11.45
CA GLN A 65 -2.72 9.93 -10.80
C GLN A 65 -1.94 8.62 -10.92
N THR A 66 -0.69 8.71 -11.36
CA THR A 66 0.18 7.54 -11.47
C THR A 66 0.70 7.16 -10.09
N ILE A 67 0.54 5.88 -9.72
CA ILE A 67 1.17 5.29 -8.54
C ILE A 67 2.25 4.33 -9.01
N ASN A 68 3.51 4.64 -8.70
CA ASN A 68 4.62 3.71 -8.88
C ASN A 68 4.80 2.87 -7.61
N VAL A 69 5.17 1.61 -7.77
CA VAL A 69 5.37 0.66 -6.67
C VAL A 69 6.75 0.02 -6.77
N ALA A 70 7.36 -0.28 -5.62
CA ALA A 70 8.64 -0.98 -5.54
C ALA A 70 8.49 -2.28 -4.73
N LEU A 71 9.37 -3.25 -4.99
CA LEU A 71 9.43 -4.47 -4.19
C LEU A 71 10.09 -4.18 -2.85
N ALA A 72 9.44 -4.56 -1.75
CA ALA A 72 10.02 -4.49 -0.41
C ALA A 72 10.75 -5.80 -0.07
N ASN A 73 11.91 -5.68 0.58
CA ASN A 73 12.68 -6.84 1.04
C ASN A 73 11.97 -7.63 2.15
N SER A 74 11.13 -6.97 2.93
CA SER A 74 10.37 -7.55 4.04
C SER A 74 9.12 -6.74 4.35
N SER A 75 8.12 -7.37 4.95
CA SER A 75 6.98 -6.67 5.55
C SER A 75 7.30 -6.30 7.01
N PRO A 76 7.11 -5.04 7.44
CA PRO A 76 7.21 -4.69 8.85
C PRO A 76 6.09 -5.37 9.67
N ILE A 77 6.35 -5.62 10.95
CA ILE A 77 5.34 -6.05 11.92
C ILE A 77 4.63 -4.79 12.43
N GLY A 78 3.31 -4.73 12.26
CA GLY A 78 2.48 -3.70 12.90
C GLY A 78 2.20 -4.07 14.36
N VAL A 79 1.96 -3.08 15.22
CA VAL A 79 1.53 -3.29 16.60
C VAL A 79 0.13 -2.72 16.75
N ASP A 80 -0.87 -3.59 16.71
CA ASP A 80 -2.27 -3.21 16.88
C ASP A 80 -2.89 -3.86 18.13
N THR A 81 -2.25 -4.91 18.67
CA THR A 81 -2.68 -5.66 19.86
C THR A 81 -1.58 -5.77 20.91
N GLU A 82 -1.96 -6.17 22.13
CA GLU A 82 -1.00 -6.45 23.21
C GLU A 82 -0.07 -7.61 22.82
N GLU A 83 -0.60 -8.61 22.13
CA GLU A 83 0.16 -9.75 21.62
C GLU A 83 1.24 -9.31 20.61
N ASP A 84 0.92 -8.38 19.71
CA ASP A 84 1.90 -7.82 18.76
C ASP A 84 3.02 -7.08 19.49
N TYR A 85 2.66 -6.29 20.51
CA TYR A 85 3.62 -5.57 21.34
C TYR A 85 4.58 -6.54 22.05
N ILE A 86 4.07 -7.59 22.69
CA ILE A 86 4.88 -8.61 23.36
C ILE A 86 5.81 -9.31 22.36
N ALA A 87 5.31 -9.62 21.15
CA ALA A 87 6.11 -10.25 20.11
C ALA A 87 7.28 -9.35 19.66
N ILE A 88 7.00 -8.08 19.36
CA ILE A 88 8.04 -7.10 19.00
C ILE A 88 9.02 -6.86 20.13
N LYS A 89 8.53 -6.71 21.37
CA LYS A 89 9.38 -6.49 22.55
C LYS A 89 10.42 -7.60 22.69
N LYS A 90 10.01 -8.87 22.57
CA LYS A 90 10.94 -10.01 22.58
C LYS A 90 11.98 -9.90 21.46
N ILE A 91 11.58 -9.58 20.23
CA ILE A 91 12.52 -9.45 19.11
C ILE A 91 13.55 -8.33 19.36
N MET A 92 13.15 -7.26 20.04
CA MET A 92 14.02 -6.10 20.30
C MET A 92 14.92 -6.28 21.53
N GLU A 93 14.44 -6.92 22.59
CA GLU A 93 15.19 -7.11 23.84
C GLU A 93 16.17 -8.30 23.78
N TYR A 94 15.88 -9.33 22.98
CA TYR A 94 16.74 -10.50 22.81
C TYR A 94 17.66 -10.41 21.58
N LYS A 95 17.92 -9.19 21.10
CA LYS A 95 18.89 -8.90 20.04
C LYS A 95 20.31 -8.78 20.57
#